data_AF-A0A7Z8S8N9-F1
#
_entry.id   AF-A0A7Z8S8N9-F1
#
_cell.length_a   1.000
_cell.length_b   1.000
_cell.length_c   1.000
_cell.angle_alpha   90.00
_cell.angle_beta   90.00
_cell.angle_gamma   90.00
#
_symmetry.space_group_name_H-M   'P 1'
#
loop_
_entity.id
_entity.type
_entity.pdbx_description
1 polymer ?
#
loop_
_entity_poly.entity_id
_entity_poly.type
_entity_poly.pdbx_seq_one_letter_code
_entity_poly.pdbx_strand_id
1 'polypeptide(L)'
;MAFHFIAVMSHYSDGRRIAWHYSDESKLDKEIIQGFLKRVRKKCGEVQLGIHKLATDSTTWDSVLQKDSFFKDVYKTRDVETFIEMIIQDQELSATDVSKFILSVLPSSHLKLQKLLYFSYAEFLLRTGAKLFKEPIVAFKYGPVVESVFHNYKVHGSTTIDYKEDETICYSTEDLAITPSFMKLVSSEHGIVALECILKTLNQYGEVSAGDLVEKTHQDGGPWDRVFKPGWNCEITDDVITQYHQVIN
;
A
#
# COMPACT_ATOMS: atom_id res chain seq x y z
N MET A 1 20.56 -31.44 17.61
CA MET A 1 20.81 -30.59 16.42
C MET A 1 19.57 -30.63 15.58
N ALA A 2 19.01 -29.48 15.26
CA ALA A 2 17.78 -29.34 14.47
C ALA A 2 18.01 -28.35 13.32
N PHE A 3 17.27 -28.51 12.24
CA PHE A 3 17.36 -27.67 11.05
C PHE A 3 16.08 -26.84 10.89
N HIS A 4 16.24 -25.59 10.48
CA HIS A 4 15.16 -24.62 10.34
C HIS A 4 15.18 -24.05 8.93
N PHE A 5 14.02 -24.00 8.30
CA PHE A 5 13.74 -23.23 7.10
C PHE A 5 12.82 -22.07 7.50
N ILE A 6 13.23 -20.85 7.19
CA ILE A 6 12.47 -19.65 7.53
C ILE A 6 12.34 -18.82 6.27
N ALA A 7 11.11 -18.63 5.80
CA ALA A 7 10.78 -17.68 4.76
C ALA A 7 10.22 -16.43 5.43
N VAL A 8 10.96 -15.32 5.37
CA VAL A 8 10.64 -14.07 6.06
C VAL A 8 10.41 -12.94 5.07
N MET A 9 9.50 -12.03 5.39
CA MET A 9 9.32 -10.78 4.65
C MET A 9 8.90 -9.65 5.59
N SER A 10 9.07 -8.42 5.12
CA SER A 10 8.44 -7.26 5.72
C SER A 10 6.94 -7.30 5.41
N HIS A 11 6.12 -7.07 6.42
CA HIS A 11 4.68 -6.88 6.33
C HIS A 11 4.40 -5.42 6.65
N TYR A 12 4.34 -4.60 5.60
CA TYR A 12 4.30 -3.16 5.69
C TYR A 12 2.99 -2.64 6.31
N SER A 13 1.86 -3.31 6.09
CA SER A 13 0.56 -2.97 6.68
C SER A 13 0.58 -2.96 8.21
N ASP A 14 1.38 -3.82 8.85
CA ASP A 14 1.49 -3.92 10.31
C ASP A 14 2.83 -3.39 10.85
N GLY A 15 3.72 -2.89 9.97
CA GLY A 15 5.06 -2.43 10.36
C GLY A 15 5.93 -3.50 11.04
N ARG A 16 5.75 -4.78 10.70
CA ARG A 16 6.46 -5.91 11.33
C ARG A 16 7.06 -6.84 10.28
N ARG A 17 7.93 -7.77 10.72
CA ARG A 17 8.38 -8.86 9.86
C ARG A 17 7.56 -10.11 10.16
N ILE A 18 7.11 -10.80 9.14
CA ILE A 18 6.40 -12.07 9.26
C ILE A 18 7.25 -13.20 8.69
N ALA A 19 7.11 -14.40 9.23
CA ALA A 19 7.79 -15.56 8.68
C ALA A 19 6.96 -16.83 8.74
N TRP A 20 7.10 -17.64 7.70
CA TRP A 20 6.75 -19.05 7.75
C TRP A 20 7.96 -19.85 8.25
N HIS A 21 7.75 -20.65 9.30
CA HIS A 21 8.78 -21.44 9.96
C HIS A 21 8.49 -22.94 9.82
N TYR A 22 9.44 -23.66 9.25
CA TYR A 22 9.48 -25.12 9.23
C TYR A 22 10.77 -25.61 9.89
N SER A 23 10.70 -26.65 10.71
CA SER A 23 11.88 -27.27 11.33
C SER A 23 11.77 -28.78 11.43
N ASP A 24 12.93 -29.45 11.46
CA ASP A 24 13.07 -30.90 11.57
C ASP A 24 14.37 -31.26 12.31
N GLU A 25 14.37 -32.33 13.10
CA GLU A 25 15.56 -32.79 13.85
C GLU A 25 16.59 -33.52 12.97
N SER A 26 16.16 -34.08 11.84
CA SER A 26 16.98 -34.90 10.98
C SER A 26 17.48 -34.15 9.74
N LYS A 27 16.55 -33.62 8.93
CA LYS A 27 16.83 -32.87 7.71
C LYS A 27 15.57 -32.14 7.26
N LEU A 28 15.76 -31.02 6.56
CA LEU A 28 14.64 -30.30 5.94
C LEU A 28 14.08 -31.10 4.75
N ASP A 29 12.77 -31.37 4.77
CA ASP A 29 12.07 -31.98 3.66
C ASP A 29 11.89 -31.01 2.49
N LYS A 30 12.41 -31.40 1.31
CA LYS A 30 12.29 -30.61 0.08
C LYS A 30 10.86 -30.54 -0.42
N GLU A 31 10.06 -31.58 -0.26
CA GLU A 31 8.67 -31.62 -0.75
C GLU A 31 7.79 -30.65 0.01
N ILE A 32 7.98 -30.54 1.33
CA ILE A 32 7.29 -29.56 2.18
C ILE A 32 7.65 -28.13 1.74
N ILE A 33 8.94 -27.83 1.59
CA ILE A 33 9.42 -26.50 1.19
C ILE A 33 8.92 -26.14 -0.22
N GLN A 34 9.01 -27.06 -1.17
CA GLN A 34 8.51 -26.84 -2.53
C GLN A 34 6.99 -26.67 -2.56
N GLY A 35 6.28 -27.45 -1.74
CA GLY A 35 4.83 -27.33 -1.56
C GLY A 35 4.44 -25.95 -1.04
N PHE A 36 5.14 -25.46 -0.01
CA PHE A 36 4.97 -24.10 0.52
C PHE A 36 5.20 -23.04 -0.57
N LEU A 37 6.37 -23.03 -1.23
CA LEU A 37 6.70 -22.03 -2.25
C LEU A 37 5.71 -22.05 -3.41
N LYS A 38 5.27 -23.23 -3.84
CA LYS A 38 4.27 -23.38 -4.91
C LYS A 38 2.91 -22.84 -4.49
N ARG A 39 2.49 -23.03 -3.24
CA ARG A 39 1.22 -22.49 -2.72
C ARG A 39 1.26 -20.96 -2.66
N VAL A 40 2.33 -20.38 -2.08
CA VAL A 40 2.53 -18.93 -2.05
C VAL A 40 2.49 -18.36 -3.46
N ARG A 41 3.28 -18.91 -4.39
CA ARG A 41 3.30 -18.43 -5.77
C ARG A 41 1.94 -18.52 -6.46
N LYS A 42 1.19 -19.60 -6.22
CA LYS A 42 -0.14 -19.80 -6.81
C LYS A 42 -1.17 -18.81 -6.26
N LYS A 43 -1.10 -18.45 -4.98
CA LYS A 43 -2.10 -17.64 -4.29
C LYS A 43 -1.79 -16.14 -4.29
N CYS A 44 -0.50 -15.79 -4.28
CA CYS A 44 -0.02 -14.42 -4.09
C CYS A 44 0.81 -13.90 -5.27
N GLY A 45 1.05 -14.72 -6.31
CA GLY A 45 1.93 -14.35 -7.42
C GLY A 45 3.42 -14.35 -7.03
N GLU A 46 4.21 -13.49 -7.66
CA GLU A 46 5.63 -13.34 -7.32
C GLU A 46 5.76 -12.48 -6.05
N VAL A 47 6.30 -13.09 -4.99
CA VAL A 47 6.49 -12.44 -3.68
C VAL A 47 7.95 -12.53 -3.30
N GLN A 48 8.54 -11.42 -2.87
CA GLN A 48 9.93 -11.39 -2.42
C GLN A 48 10.04 -11.93 -0.99
N LEU A 49 10.59 -13.13 -0.85
CA LEU A 49 10.83 -13.79 0.43
C LEU A 49 12.34 -13.87 0.72
N GLY A 50 12.76 -13.40 1.89
CA GLY A 50 14.07 -13.70 2.45
C GLY A 50 14.10 -15.15 2.95
N ILE A 51 15.00 -15.97 2.40
CA ILE A 51 15.09 -17.39 2.77
C ILE A 51 16.30 -17.61 3.68
N HIS A 52 16.05 -18.09 4.89
CA HIS A 52 17.08 -18.44 5.86
C HIS A 52 17.06 -19.93 6.17
N LYS A 53 18.25 -20.51 6.29
CA LYS A 53 18.46 -21.89 6.74
C LYS A 53 19.42 -21.87 7.92
N LEU A 54 19.00 -22.45 9.04
CA LEU A 54 19.76 -22.45 10.29
C LEU A 54 19.80 -23.86 10.88
N ALA A 55 20.92 -24.19 11.52
CA ALA A 55 21.00 -25.34 12.41
C ALA A 55 21.04 -24.85 13.85
N THR A 56 20.23 -25.37 14.75
CA THR A 56 20.20 -24.98 16.17
C THR A 56 20.20 -26.22 17.07
N ASP A 57 20.07 -26.03 18.37
CA ASP A 57 20.08 -27.13 19.33
C ASP A 57 18.75 -27.90 19.34
N SER A 58 17.61 -27.24 19.03
CA SER A 58 16.27 -27.83 19.04
C SER A 58 15.33 -27.25 17.96
N THR A 59 14.24 -27.92 17.63
CA THR A 59 13.26 -27.45 16.61
C THR A 59 12.43 -26.23 17.02
N THR A 60 12.64 -25.72 18.23
CA THR A 60 11.89 -24.59 18.82
C THR A 60 12.29 -23.25 18.22
N TRP A 61 11.37 -22.27 18.27
CA TRP A 61 11.69 -20.90 17.83
C TRP A 61 12.70 -20.23 18.78
N ASP A 62 12.66 -20.55 20.08
CA ASP A 62 13.61 -19.98 21.04
C ASP A 62 15.05 -20.34 20.72
N SER A 63 15.30 -21.55 20.19
CA SER A 63 16.63 -21.95 19.72
C SER A 63 17.10 -21.14 18.51
N VAL A 64 16.18 -20.67 17.65
CA VAL A 64 16.47 -19.71 16.57
C VAL A 64 16.83 -18.36 17.16
N LEU A 65 16.05 -17.85 18.11
CA LEU A 65 16.25 -16.54 18.74
C LEU A 65 17.57 -16.45 19.52
N GLN A 66 17.96 -17.54 20.19
CA GLN A 66 19.25 -17.63 20.88
C GLN A 66 20.43 -17.62 19.91
N LYS A 67 20.24 -18.19 18.71
CA LYS A 67 21.27 -18.27 17.69
C LYS A 67 21.43 -16.97 16.90
N ASP A 68 20.33 -16.30 16.57
CA ASP A 68 20.34 -15.14 15.69
C ASP A 68 19.27 -14.12 16.10
N SER A 69 19.73 -12.97 16.59
CA SER A 69 18.88 -11.87 17.06
C SER A 69 18.09 -11.21 15.94
N PHE A 70 18.43 -11.45 14.66
CA PHE A 70 17.65 -10.99 13.52
C PHE A 70 16.17 -11.37 13.64
N PHE A 71 15.86 -12.52 14.23
CA PHE A 71 14.50 -13.07 14.31
C PHE A 71 13.68 -12.59 15.52
N LYS A 72 14.24 -11.74 16.39
CA LYS A 72 13.59 -11.32 17.64
C LYS A 72 12.22 -10.67 17.42
N ASP A 73 12.11 -9.83 16.40
CA ASP A 73 10.89 -9.07 16.08
C ASP A 73 10.11 -9.67 14.90
N VAL A 74 10.32 -10.97 14.62
CA VAL A 74 9.65 -11.69 13.55
C VAL A 74 8.43 -12.42 14.12
N TYR A 75 7.24 -12.07 13.61
CA TYR A 75 6.03 -12.83 13.85
C TYR A 75 6.06 -14.11 13.01
N LYS A 76 6.27 -15.23 13.68
CA LYS A 76 6.35 -16.56 13.06
C LYS A 76 5.01 -17.30 13.09
N THR A 77 4.71 -18.01 12.00
CA THR A 77 3.68 -19.05 11.95
C THR A 77 4.23 -20.31 11.30
N ARG A 78 3.70 -21.47 11.68
CA ARG A 78 3.95 -22.74 10.99
C ARG A 78 2.85 -23.07 9.98
N ASP A 79 1.71 -22.39 10.09
CA ASP A 79 0.56 -22.61 9.23
C ASP A 79 0.72 -21.84 7.91
N VAL A 80 0.65 -22.58 6.80
CA VAL A 80 0.90 -22.02 5.46
C VAL A 80 -0.24 -21.09 5.05
N GLU A 81 -1.49 -21.44 5.37
CA GLU A 81 -2.64 -20.63 4.95
C GLU A 81 -2.69 -19.31 5.72
N THR A 82 -2.42 -19.31 7.04
CA THR A 82 -2.24 -18.10 7.84
C THR A 82 -1.14 -17.21 7.26
N PHE A 83 -0.02 -17.78 6.81
CA PHE A 83 1.05 -17.00 6.18
C PHE A 83 0.61 -16.37 4.85
N ILE A 84 -0.11 -17.12 4.02
CA ILE A 84 -0.68 -16.64 2.75
C ILE A 84 -1.69 -15.51 2.98
N GLU A 85 -2.57 -15.64 3.99
CA GLU A 85 -3.53 -14.60 4.34
C GLU A 85 -2.83 -13.29 4.74
N MET A 86 -1.75 -13.38 5.54
CA MET A 86 -0.94 -12.20 5.88
C MET A 86 -0.28 -11.58 4.63
N ILE A 87 0.20 -12.38 3.68
CA ILE A 87 0.76 -11.83 2.42
C ILE A 87 -0.32 -11.10 1.62
N ILE A 88 -1.50 -11.71 1.45
CA ILE A 88 -2.60 -11.11 0.69
C ILE A 88 -3.02 -9.78 1.32
N GLN A 89 -3.12 -9.72 2.65
CA GLN A 89 -3.41 -8.49 3.36
C GLN A 89 -2.34 -7.41 3.12
N ASP A 90 -1.07 -7.77 2.99
CA ASP A 90 0.00 -6.82 2.69
C ASP A 90 0.04 -6.39 1.22
N GLN A 91 -0.54 -7.18 0.30
CA GLN A 91 -0.63 -6.82 -1.12
C GLN A 91 -1.72 -5.79 -1.42
N GLU A 92 -2.66 -5.59 -0.51
CA GLU A 92 -3.69 -4.55 -0.65
C GLU A 92 -3.15 -3.19 -0.21
N LEU A 93 -3.43 -2.16 -1.02
CA LEU A 93 -3.17 -0.77 -0.67
C LEU A 93 -4.38 -0.17 0.05
N SER A 94 -4.10 0.54 1.15
CA SER A 94 -5.06 1.46 1.74
C SER A 94 -4.92 2.84 1.10
N ALA A 95 -5.98 3.66 1.20
CA ALA A 95 -5.93 5.07 0.81
C ALA A 95 -4.85 5.83 1.60
N THR A 96 -4.56 5.39 2.83
CA THR A 96 -3.50 5.97 3.67
C THR A 96 -2.12 5.66 3.10
N ASP A 97 -1.86 4.44 2.61
CA ASP A 97 -0.57 4.09 2.01
C ASP A 97 -0.27 4.96 0.79
N VAL A 98 -1.27 5.11 -0.09
CA VAL A 98 -1.17 5.99 -1.27
C VAL A 98 -0.99 7.44 -0.87
N SER A 99 -1.70 7.91 0.16
CA SER A 99 -1.58 9.28 0.65
C SER A 99 -0.18 9.59 1.20
N LYS A 100 0.41 8.64 1.95
CA LYS A 100 1.78 8.78 2.48
C LYS A 100 2.79 8.91 1.36
N PHE A 101 2.69 8.08 0.33
CA PHE A 101 3.56 8.16 -0.84
C PHE A 101 3.36 9.47 -1.63
N ILE A 102 2.13 9.92 -1.82
CA ILE A 102 1.86 11.22 -2.45
C ILE A 102 2.53 12.36 -1.65
N LEU A 103 2.39 12.36 -0.32
CA LEU A 103 2.97 13.40 0.54
C LEU A 103 4.50 13.31 0.64
N SER A 104 5.09 12.12 0.53
CA SER A 104 6.55 11.95 0.52
C SER A 104 7.18 12.49 -0.76
N VAL A 105 6.45 12.47 -1.88
CA VAL A 105 6.90 13.05 -3.16
C VAL A 105 6.53 14.53 -3.26
N LEU A 106 5.33 14.90 -2.82
CA LEU A 106 4.78 16.25 -2.94
C LEU A 106 4.08 16.68 -1.63
N PRO A 107 4.84 17.28 -0.69
CA PRO A 107 4.26 17.90 0.50
C PRO A 107 3.17 18.91 0.10
N SER A 108 1.97 18.74 0.64
CA SER A 108 0.81 19.54 0.24
C SER A 108 -0.21 19.67 1.36
N SER A 109 -1.18 20.57 1.21
CA SER A 109 -2.29 20.69 2.16
C SER A 109 -3.22 19.49 2.05
N HIS A 110 -3.96 19.21 3.12
CA HIS A 110 -4.95 18.14 3.14
C HIS A 110 -5.97 18.25 1.98
N LEU A 111 -6.42 19.46 1.63
CA LEU A 111 -7.36 19.67 0.54
C LEU A 111 -6.77 19.24 -0.80
N LYS A 112 -5.52 19.63 -1.08
CA LYS A 112 -4.82 19.25 -2.32
C LYS A 112 -4.56 17.75 -2.38
N LEU A 113 -4.12 17.15 -1.26
CA LEU A 113 -3.92 15.71 -1.14
C LEU A 113 -5.17 14.93 -1.53
N GLN A 114 -6.35 15.32 -1.06
CA GLN A 114 -7.61 14.64 -1.39
C GLN A 114 -7.91 14.65 -2.90
N LYS A 115 -7.57 15.74 -3.60
CA LYS A 115 -7.75 15.82 -5.05
C LYS A 115 -6.76 14.93 -5.78
N LEU A 116 -5.48 15.01 -5.42
CA LEU A 116 -4.44 14.16 -6.00
C LEU A 116 -4.71 12.67 -5.77
N LEU A 117 -5.22 12.31 -4.59
CA LEU A 117 -5.63 10.96 -4.26
C LEU A 117 -6.80 10.48 -5.15
N TYR A 118 -7.84 11.30 -5.32
CA TYR A 118 -8.95 10.99 -6.22
C TYR A 118 -8.50 10.85 -7.69
N PHE A 119 -7.69 11.77 -8.20
CA PHE A 119 -7.18 11.70 -9.58
C PHE A 119 -6.30 10.47 -9.79
N SER A 120 -5.47 10.12 -8.80
CA SER A 120 -4.64 8.91 -8.86
C SER A 120 -5.50 7.64 -8.88
N TYR A 121 -6.55 7.61 -8.06
CA TYR A 121 -7.52 6.51 -8.05
C TYR A 121 -8.24 6.38 -9.40
N ALA A 122 -8.71 7.50 -9.96
CA ALA A 122 -9.43 7.50 -11.23
C ALA A 122 -8.53 7.08 -12.41
N GLU A 123 -7.30 7.60 -12.49
CA GLU A 123 -6.32 7.20 -13.51
C GLU A 123 -6.03 5.68 -13.42
N PHE A 124 -5.80 5.17 -12.21
CA PHE A 124 -5.56 3.74 -12.00
C PHE A 124 -6.78 2.87 -12.36
N LEU A 125 -7.97 3.28 -11.91
CA LEU A 125 -9.24 2.58 -12.18
C LEU A 125 -9.52 2.52 -13.69
N LEU A 126 -9.37 3.64 -14.40
CA LEU A 126 -9.59 3.69 -15.85
C LEU A 126 -8.58 2.84 -16.62
N ARG A 127 -7.34 2.76 -16.13
CA ARG A 127 -6.26 2.00 -16.79
C ARG A 127 -6.36 0.50 -16.57
N THR A 128 -6.78 0.08 -15.38
CA THR A 128 -6.71 -1.34 -14.95
C THR A 128 -8.08 -2.01 -14.82
N GLY A 129 -9.14 -1.23 -14.62
CA GLY A 129 -10.44 -1.73 -14.19
C GLY A 129 -10.47 -2.20 -12.74
N ALA A 130 -9.40 -2.02 -11.98
CA ALA A 130 -9.28 -2.41 -10.57
C ALA A 130 -9.25 -1.18 -9.66
N LYS A 131 -9.61 -1.38 -8.38
CA LYS A 131 -9.55 -0.33 -7.36
C LYS A 131 -8.11 -0.11 -6.89
N LEU A 132 -7.68 1.15 -6.79
CA LEU A 132 -6.37 1.48 -6.23
C LEU A 132 -6.31 1.23 -4.71
N PHE A 133 -7.44 1.42 -4.02
CA PHE A 133 -7.66 1.11 -2.61
C PHE A 133 -9.15 0.84 -2.36
N LYS A 134 -9.52 0.30 -1.20
CA LYS A 134 -10.93 -0.13 -0.94
C LYS A 134 -11.81 0.95 -0.33
N GLU A 135 -11.22 1.93 0.34
CA GLU A 135 -11.97 2.98 1.02
C GLU A 135 -12.84 3.79 0.06
N PRO A 136 -14.09 4.12 0.44
CA PRO A 136 -15.01 4.84 -0.44
C PRO A 136 -14.55 6.28 -0.65
N ILE A 137 -14.78 6.77 -1.87
CA ILE A 137 -14.63 8.18 -2.22
C ILE A 137 -16.02 8.80 -2.17
N VAL A 138 -16.19 9.89 -1.44
CA VAL A 138 -17.48 10.57 -1.25
C VAL A 138 -17.42 12.03 -1.69
N ALA A 139 -18.56 12.56 -2.13
CA ALA A 139 -18.69 13.92 -2.62
C ALA A 139 -18.89 14.90 -1.46
N PHE A 140 -17.81 15.60 -1.08
CA PHE A 140 -17.86 16.69 -0.08
C PHE A 140 -18.06 18.04 -0.77
N LYS A 141 -18.41 19.08 0.01
CA LYS A 141 -18.59 20.45 -0.51
C LYS A 141 -17.43 20.93 -1.40
N TYR A 142 -16.19 20.59 -1.05
CA TYR A 142 -14.99 20.99 -1.80
C TYR A 142 -14.46 19.86 -2.70
N GLY A 143 -15.33 19.00 -3.22
CA GLY A 143 -14.99 17.96 -4.17
C GLY A 143 -14.88 16.54 -3.54
N PRO A 144 -14.33 15.56 -4.27
CA PRO A 144 -14.17 14.18 -3.80
C PRO A 144 -13.23 14.10 -2.60
N VAL A 145 -13.57 13.24 -1.64
CA VAL A 145 -12.83 13.02 -0.39
C VAL A 145 -12.87 11.54 -0.02
N VAL A 146 -11.72 10.99 0.38
CA VAL A 146 -11.66 9.73 1.14
C VAL A 146 -11.70 10.08 2.63
N GLU A 147 -12.77 9.66 3.31
CA GLU A 147 -13.03 10.10 4.69
C GLU A 147 -11.95 9.66 5.67
N SER A 148 -11.41 8.44 5.55
CA SER A 148 -10.32 7.96 6.43
C SER A 148 -9.11 8.88 6.36
N VAL A 149 -8.67 9.25 5.16
CA VAL A 149 -7.57 10.18 4.91
C VAL A 149 -7.92 11.60 5.38
N PHE A 150 -9.17 12.04 5.21
CA PHE A 150 -9.62 13.34 5.72
C PHE A 150 -9.47 13.42 7.24
N HIS A 151 -9.92 12.40 7.96
CA HIS A 151 -9.83 12.37 9.42
C HIS A 151 -8.39 12.40 9.92
N ASN A 152 -7.47 11.73 9.21
CA ASN A 152 -6.05 11.69 9.56
C ASN A 152 -5.37 13.06 9.38
N TYR A 153 -5.74 13.82 8.34
CA TYR A 153 -4.99 15.02 7.95
C TYR A 153 -5.73 16.36 8.12
N LYS A 154 -7.03 16.37 8.42
CA LYS A 154 -7.82 17.61 8.58
C LYS A 154 -7.28 18.57 9.63
N VAL A 155 -6.58 18.06 10.64
CA VAL A 155 -5.99 18.86 11.73
C VAL A 155 -4.98 19.89 11.21
N HIS A 156 -4.36 19.62 10.06
CA HIS A 156 -3.40 20.54 9.43
C HIS A 156 -4.07 21.72 8.70
N GLY A 157 -5.38 21.65 8.45
CA GLY A 157 -6.14 22.69 7.75
C GLY A 157 -5.56 23.00 6.37
N SER A 158 -5.20 24.27 6.15
CA SER A 158 -4.56 24.75 4.91
C SER A 158 -3.03 24.64 4.93
N THR A 159 -2.43 24.21 6.04
CA THR A 159 -0.98 24.08 6.18
C THR A 159 -0.48 22.90 5.37
N THR A 160 0.71 23.06 4.78
CA THR A 160 1.43 21.97 4.11
C THR A 160 1.74 20.86 5.11
N ILE A 161 1.40 19.62 4.73
CA ILE A 161 1.74 18.42 5.47
C ILE A 161 3.08 17.94 4.94
N ASP A 162 4.08 18.02 5.81
CA ASP A 162 5.43 17.53 5.55
C ASP A 162 5.56 16.13 6.18
N TYR A 163 5.57 15.09 5.37
CA TYR A 163 5.51 13.70 5.84
C TYR A 163 6.90 13.15 6.18
N LYS A 164 7.51 13.75 7.21
CA LYS A 164 8.88 13.44 7.66
C LYS A 164 9.08 12.01 8.16
N GLU A 165 8.01 11.33 8.55
CA GLU A 165 8.09 9.94 9.05
C GLU A 165 8.62 8.97 7.99
N ASP A 166 8.40 9.27 6.70
CA ASP A 166 8.78 8.42 5.57
C ASP A 166 10.22 8.65 5.09
N GLU A 167 10.91 9.68 5.61
CA GLU A 167 12.31 10.01 5.29
C GLU A 167 13.32 9.00 5.86
N THR A 168 12.88 8.04 6.66
CA THR A 168 13.76 7.23 7.52
C THR A 168 14.59 6.15 6.81
N ILE A 169 14.43 5.94 5.50
CA ILE A 169 15.23 4.94 4.74
C ILE A 169 15.67 5.49 3.36
N CYS A 170 16.56 6.48 3.32
CA CYS A 170 17.17 6.89 2.04
C CYS A 170 18.37 5.99 1.69
N TYR A 171 18.14 4.84 1.04
CA TYR A 171 19.19 4.20 0.24
C TYR A 171 19.20 4.89 -1.14
N SER A 172 19.84 6.05 -1.24
CA SER A 172 19.89 6.79 -2.50
C SER A 172 20.70 6.01 -3.55
N THR A 173 20.03 5.44 -4.55
CA THR A 173 20.49 5.66 -5.93
C THR A 173 20.05 7.06 -6.31
N GLU A 174 20.90 7.83 -6.99
CA GLU A 174 20.85 9.31 -7.12
C GLU A 174 19.50 9.93 -7.57
N ASP A 175 18.50 9.14 -7.98
CA ASP A 175 17.22 9.60 -8.52
C ASP A 175 15.94 9.14 -7.76
N LEU A 176 16.01 8.22 -6.77
CA LEU A 176 14.79 7.76 -6.06
C LEU A 176 15.05 7.41 -4.59
N ALA A 177 14.34 8.06 -3.68
CA ALA A 177 14.33 7.70 -2.26
C ALA A 177 13.51 6.42 -2.03
N ILE A 178 14.13 5.38 -1.45
CA ILE A 178 13.47 4.11 -1.14
C ILE A 178 12.75 4.22 0.21
N THR A 179 11.61 4.92 0.24
CA THR A 179 10.86 5.11 1.49
C THR A 179 10.01 3.88 1.85
N PRO A 180 9.59 3.72 3.13
CA PRO A 180 8.62 2.70 3.52
C PRO A 180 7.32 2.76 2.70
N SER A 181 6.77 3.95 2.44
CA SER A 181 5.56 4.09 1.61
C SER A 181 5.79 3.69 0.16
N PHE A 182 6.96 4.00 -0.42
CA PHE A 182 7.35 3.54 -1.74
C PHE A 182 7.42 2.02 -1.79
N MET A 183 8.08 1.39 -0.81
CA MET A 183 8.20 -0.08 -0.75
C MET A 183 6.84 -0.76 -0.58
N LYS A 184 5.96 -0.22 0.28
CA LYS A 184 4.57 -0.69 0.41
C LYS A 184 3.82 -0.59 -0.92
N LEU A 185 4.00 0.53 -1.63
CA LEU A 185 3.36 0.76 -2.93
C LEU A 185 3.82 -0.25 -3.99
N VAL A 186 5.13 -0.38 -4.23
CA VAL A 186 5.64 -1.24 -5.30
C VAL A 186 5.47 -2.73 -5.01
N SER A 187 5.40 -3.12 -3.73
CA SER A 187 5.19 -4.51 -3.32
C SER A 187 3.72 -4.95 -3.37
N SER A 188 2.79 -4.00 -3.54
CA SER A 188 1.35 -4.28 -3.63
C SER A 188 0.95 -4.94 -4.96
N GLU A 189 -0.25 -5.50 -4.99
CA GLU A 189 -0.85 -5.96 -6.24
C GLU A 189 -0.98 -4.79 -7.22
N HIS A 190 -0.49 -4.97 -8.46
CA HIS A 190 -0.38 -3.91 -9.47
C HIS A 190 0.49 -2.70 -9.05
N GLY A 191 1.36 -2.84 -8.06
CA GLY A 191 2.12 -1.73 -7.46
C GLY A 191 2.90 -0.86 -8.45
N ILE A 192 3.50 -1.44 -9.49
CA ILE A 192 4.19 -0.68 -10.54
C ILE A 192 3.23 0.20 -11.35
N VAL A 193 2.06 -0.33 -11.71
CA VAL A 193 1.04 0.43 -12.44
C VAL A 193 0.46 1.52 -11.54
N ALA A 194 0.25 1.24 -10.25
CA ALA A 194 -0.18 2.21 -9.26
C ALA A 194 0.82 3.38 -9.16
N LEU A 195 2.12 3.07 -9.03
CA LEU A 195 3.21 4.05 -9.02
C LEU A 195 3.17 4.94 -10.27
N GLU A 196 3.07 4.35 -11.46
CA GLU A 196 3.00 5.11 -12.72
C GLU A 196 1.79 6.05 -12.76
N CYS A 197 0.61 5.59 -12.33
CA CYS A 197 -0.62 6.40 -12.32
C CYS A 197 -0.52 7.56 -11.32
N ILE A 198 0.05 7.32 -10.14
CA ILE A 198 0.27 8.34 -9.13
C ILE A 198 1.27 9.38 -9.64
N LEU A 199 2.44 8.95 -10.13
CA LEU A 199 3.46 9.87 -10.66
C LEU A 199 2.94 10.68 -11.86
N LYS A 200 2.17 10.07 -12.76
CA LYS A 200 1.49 10.80 -13.84
C LYS A 200 0.55 11.87 -13.30
N THR A 201 -0.25 11.55 -12.29
CA THR A 201 -1.15 12.49 -11.61
C THR A 201 -0.37 13.64 -10.97
N LEU A 202 0.72 13.35 -10.27
CA LEU A 202 1.56 14.36 -9.63
C LEU A 202 2.24 15.26 -10.68
N ASN A 203 2.72 14.71 -11.79
CA ASN A 203 3.29 15.51 -12.88
C ASN A 203 2.25 16.44 -13.53
N GLN A 204 1.00 16.00 -13.67
CA GLN A 204 -0.06 16.77 -14.29
C GLN A 204 -0.65 17.85 -13.37
N TYR A 205 -0.80 17.55 -12.08
CA TYR A 205 -1.56 18.35 -11.13
C TYR A 205 -0.74 18.90 -9.95
N GLY A 206 0.54 18.55 -9.87
CA GLY A 206 1.43 18.89 -8.76
C GLY A 206 1.67 20.39 -8.58
N GLU A 207 1.71 21.15 -9.67
CA GLU A 207 1.84 22.62 -9.63
C GLU A 207 0.49 23.35 -9.57
N VAL A 208 -0.63 22.63 -9.75
CA VAL A 208 -1.98 23.20 -9.76
C VAL A 208 -2.41 23.53 -8.32
N SER A 209 -3.06 24.68 -8.10
CA SER A 209 -3.46 25.09 -6.76
C SER A 209 -4.58 24.19 -6.21
N ALA A 210 -4.72 24.12 -4.88
CA ALA A 210 -5.79 23.34 -4.27
C ALA A 210 -7.18 23.82 -4.73
N GLY A 211 -7.36 25.14 -4.93
CA GLY A 211 -8.62 25.73 -5.41
C GLY A 211 -8.93 25.30 -6.83
N ASP A 212 -7.96 25.40 -7.75
CA ASP A 212 -8.16 25.01 -9.15
C ASP A 212 -8.45 23.51 -9.29
N LEU A 213 -7.86 22.68 -8.42
CA LEU A 213 -8.21 21.25 -8.36
C LEU A 213 -9.63 21.01 -7.86
N VAL A 214 -10.14 21.84 -6.93
CA VAL A 214 -11.57 21.79 -6.55
C VAL A 214 -12.44 22.12 -7.74
N GLU A 215 -12.15 23.22 -8.45
CA GLU A 215 -12.89 23.64 -9.64
C GLU A 215 -12.88 22.55 -10.73
N LYS A 216 -11.73 21.91 -10.97
CA LYS A 216 -11.63 20.75 -11.88
C LYS A 216 -12.52 19.59 -11.45
N THR A 217 -12.57 19.27 -10.16
CA THR A 217 -13.46 18.19 -9.70
C THR A 217 -14.94 18.56 -9.76
N HIS A 218 -15.28 19.85 -9.82
CA HIS A 218 -16.65 20.38 -9.89
C HIS A 218 -17.15 20.59 -11.31
N GLN A 219 -16.40 20.17 -12.33
CA GLN A 219 -16.81 20.27 -13.73
C GLN A 219 -18.21 19.67 -13.95
N ASP A 220 -19.08 20.44 -14.61
CA ASP A 220 -20.48 20.08 -14.89
C ASP A 220 -20.56 18.72 -15.59
N GLY A 221 -21.41 17.83 -15.08
CA GLY A 221 -21.57 16.48 -15.61
C GLY A 221 -20.42 15.52 -15.30
N GLY A 222 -19.42 15.94 -14.52
CA GLY A 222 -18.37 15.08 -13.97
C GLY A 222 -18.85 14.20 -12.80
N PRO A 223 -17.98 13.31 -12.27
CA PRO A 223 -18.37 12.34 -11.24
C PRO A 223 -18.92 12.96 -9.96
N TRP A 224 -18.28 14.03 -9.47
CA TRP A 224 -18.71 14.72 -8.25
C TRP A 224 -20.07 15.40 -8.42
N ASP A 225 -20.24 16.16 -9.51
CA ASP A 225 -21.48 16.92 -9.79
C ASP A 225 -22.71 16.00 -9.85
N ARG A 226 -22.54 14.80 -10.42
CA ARG A 226 -23.65 13.84 -10.56
C ARG A 226 -24.18 13.26 -9.26
N VAL A 227 -23.34 13.17 -8.23
CA VAL A 227 -23.73 12.51 -6.96
C VAL A 227 -23.81 13.49 -5.80
N PHE A 228 -23.20 14.66 -5.92
CA PHE A 228 -23.17 15.64 -4.85
C PHE A 228 -24.57 16.12 -4.46
N LYS A 229 -24.86 16.04 -3.17
CA LYS A 229 -26.07 16.60 -2.57
C LYS A 229 -25.67 17.38 -1.31
N PRO A 230 -26.04 18.66 -1.18
CA PRO A 230 -25.71 19.45 -0.01
C PRO A 230 -26.13 18.74 1.29
N GLY A 231 -25.16 18.53 2.20
CA GLY A 231 -25.39 17.87 3.48
C GLY A 231 -25.33 16.33 3.47
N TRP A 232 -25.07 15.71 2.31
CA TRP A 232 -24.95 14.25 2.17
C TRP A 232 -23.59 13.87 1.58
N ASN A 233 -22.87 12.98 2.25
CA ASN A 233 -21.61 12.42 1.77
C ASN A 233 -21.88 11.27 0.80
N CYS A 234 -22.51 11.56 -0.34
CA CYS A 234 -22.84 10.56 -1.35
C CYS A 234 -21.56 9.94 -1.94
N GLU A 235 -21.54 8.62 -2.08
CA GLU A 235 -20.42 7.90 -2.68
C GLU A 235 -20.29 8.19 -4.18
N ILE A 236 -19.06 8.46 -4.62
CA ILE A 236 -18.67 8.52 -6.02
C ILE A 236 -18.16 7.12 -6.38
N THR A 237 -19.10 6.24 -6.76
CA THR A 237 -18.82 4.84 -7.08
C THR A 237 -17.90 4.69 -8.28
N ASP A 238 -17.19 3.56 -8.39
CA ASP A 238 -16.32 3.25 -9.53
C ASP A 238 -17.04 3.41 -10.89
N ASP A 239 -18.28 2.95 -11.03
CA ASP A 239 -19.05 3.09 -12.27
C ASP A 239 -19.22 4.56 -12.70
N VAL A 240 -19.46 5.45 -11.73
CA VAL A 240 -19.61 6.89 -11.96
C VAL A 240 -18.26 7.49 -12.38
N ILE A 241 -17.16 7.07 -11.74
CA ILE A 241 -15.81 7.50 -12.14
C ILE A 241 -15.51 7.02 -13.57
N THR A 242 -15.68 5.72 -13.84
CA THR A 242 -15.37 5.12 -15.14
C THR A 242 -16.16 5.77 -16.28
N GLN A 243 -17.43 6.10 -16.06
CA GLN A 243 -18.28 6.70 -17.09
C GLN A 243 -18.03 8.19 -17.31
N TYR A 244 -17.69 8.94 -16.26
CA TYR A 244 -17.76 10.41 -16.31
C TYR A 244 -16.46 11.14 -15.98
N HIS A 245 -15.39 10.45 -15.56
CA HIS A 245 -14.12 11.10 -15.24
C HIS A 245 -13.50 11.82 -16.45
N GLN A 246 -13.71 11.30 -17.67
CA GLN A 246 -13.22 11.92 -18.92
C GLN A 246 -13.79 13.33 -19.19
N VAL A 247 -14.86 13.74 -18.50
CA VAL A 247 -15.42 15.10 -18.58
C VAL A 247 -14.49 16.12 -17.89
N ILE A 248 -13.68 15.68 -16.94
CA ILE A 248 -12.71 16.53 -16.27
C ILE A 248 -11.51 16.75 -17.20
N ASN A 249 -11.44 17.94 -17.80
CA ASN A 249 -10.30 18.43 -18.59
C ASN A 249 -9.26 19.12 -17.70
#